data_AF-A0AAE6EHE7-F1
#
_entry.id   AF-A0AAE6EHE7-F1
#
_cell.length_a   1.000
_cell.length_b   1.000
_cell.length_c   1.000
_cell.angle_alpha   90.00
_cell.angle_beta   90.00
_cell.angle_gamma   90.00
#
_symmetry.space_group_name_H-M   'P 1'
#
loop_
_entity.id
_entity.type
_entity.pdbx_description
1 polymer ?
#
loop_
_entity_poly.entity_id
_entity_poly.type
_entity_poly.pdbx_seq_one_letter_code
_entity_poly.pdbx_strand_id
1 'polypeptide(L)'
;MRTRQTFKTPTSIYEMQDLITELRLSEQQERVARTILTRPHIVAFGTIGSLAGECAVSPSTVVRVANSLGFDTFRQFKRVFRAHLLSEVSRHAHLGQVQPIFRR
;
A
#
# COMPACT_ATOMS: atom_id res chain seq x y z
N MET A 1 -18.20 -19.27 -7.27
CA MET A 1 -18.56 -18.72 -5.94
C MET A 1 -17.28 -18.19 -5.30
N ARG A 2 -16.99 -16.88 -5.40
CA ARG A 2 -15.78 -16.31 -4.78
C ARG A 2 -16.09 -16.07 -3.31
N THR A 3 -15.42 -16.82 -2.44
CA THR A 3 -15.45 -16.63 -0.99
C THR A 3 -15.09 -15.19 -0.66
N ARG A 4 -16.03 -14.43 -0.07
CA ARG A 4 -15.68 -13.22 0.68
C ARG A 4 -14.95 -13.71 1.93
N GLN A 5 -13.63 -13.79 1.89
CA GLN A 5 -12.87 -13.80 3.14
C GLN A 5 -13.09 -12.43 3.79
N THR A 6 -13.79 -12.40 4.92
CA THR A 6 -13.96 -11.21 5.74
C THR A 6 -12.68 -10.97 6.52
N PHE A 7 -11.65 -10.50 5.83
CA PHE A 7 -10.45 -10.01 6.49
C PHE A 7 -10.73 -8.64 7.08
N LYS A 8 -10.20 -8.38 8.29
CA LYS A 8 -10.14 -7.03 8.85
C LYS A 8 -9.39 -6.14 7.86
N THR A 9 -9.97 -4.98 7.49
CA THR A 9 -9.31 -4.02 6.59
C THR A 9 -7.95 -3.62 7.18
N PRO A 10 -6.84 -3.81 6.45
CA PRO A 10 -5.53 -3.51 6.97
C PRO A 10 -5.35 -2.01 7.12
N THR A 11 -4.73 -1.63 8.23
CA THR A 11 -4.47 -0.23 8.61
C THR A 11 -3.02 0.18 8.39
N SER A 12 -2.16 -0.79 8.10
CA SER A 12 -0.73 -0.62 7.84
C SER A 12 -0.29 -1.44 6.64
N ILE A 13 0.84 -1.07 6.02
CA ILE A 13 1.45 -1.85 4.94
C ILE A 13 1.90 -3.22 5.46
N TYR A 14 2.33 -3.35 6.71
CA TYR A 14 2.74 -4.65 7.29
C TYR A 14 1.57 -5.63 7.37
N GLU A 15 0.41 -5.19 7.89
CA GLU A 15 -0.80 -6.03 7.88
C GLU A 15 -1.22 -6.40 6.44
N MET A 16 -0.98 -5.51 5.47
CA MET A 16 -1.26 -5.79 4.06
C MET A 16 -0.28 -6.82 3.47
N GLN A 17 1.00 -6.79 3.86
CA GLN A 17 1.99 -7.78 3.43
C GLN A 17 1.59 -9.17 3.92
N ASP A 18 1.25 -9.31 5.21
CA ASP A 18 0.80 -10.58 5.78
C ASP A 18 -0.43 -11.12 5.02
N LEU A 19 -1.43 -10.27 4.79
CA LEU A 19 -2.61 -10.64 4.00
C LEU A 19 -2.27 -11.07 2.57
N ILE A 20 -1.35 -10.37 1.89
CA ILE A 20 -0.92 -10.73 0.53
C ILE A 20 -0.30 -12.12 0.50
N THR A 21 0.44 -12.53 1.55
CA THR A 21 1.03 -13.88 1.61
C THR A 21 0.01 -14.99 1.79
N GLU A 22 -1.14 -14.70 2.41
CA GLU A 22 -2.23 -15.66 2.61
C GLU A 22 -3.18 -15.75 1.40
N LEU A 23 -3.16 -14.76 0.51
CA LEU A 23 -4.05 -14.69 -0.64
C LEU A 23 -3.54 -15.51 -1.83
N ARG A 24 -4.45 -16.28 -2.44
CA ARG A 24 -4.22 -16.85 -3.78
C ARG A 24 -4.48 -15.81 -4.85
N LEU A 25 -3.41 -15.13 -5.27
CA LEU A 25 -3.45 -14.09 -6.31
C LEU A 25 -3.22 -14.70 -7.70
N SER A 26 -3.89 -14.15 -8.73
CA SER A 26 -3.47 -14.38 -10.12
C SER A 26 -2.21 -13.58 -10.43
N GLU A 27 -1.51 -13.90 -11.52
CA GLU A 27 -0.30 -13.19 -11.96
C GLU A 27 -0.50 -11.66 -12.04
N GLN A 28 -1.63 -11.20 -12.58
CA GLN A 28 -1.96 -9.77 -12.64
C GLN A 28 -2.18 -9.16 -11.25
N GLN A 29 -2.80 -9.90 -10.32
CA GLN A 29 -3.03 -9.42 -8.97
C GLN A 29 -1.73 -9.38 -8.16
N GLU A 30 -0.86 -10.38 -8.35
CA GLU A 30 0.48 -10.43 -7.75
C GLU A 30 1.34 -9.27 -8.25
N ARG A 31 1.28 -8.95 -9.54
CA ARG A 31 1.99 -7.79 -10.10
C ARG A 31 1.55 -6.48 -9.44
N VAL A 32 0.25 -6.29 -9.23
CA VAL A 32 -0.27 -5.13 -8.49
C VAL A 32 0.22 -5.16 -7.05
N ALA A 33 0.09 -6.29 -6.34
CA ALA A 33 0.53 -6.45 -4.95
C ALA A 33 2.03 -6.16 -4.76
N ARG A 34 2.88 -6.65 -5.65
CA ARG A 34 4.32 -6.34 -5.64
C ARG A 34 4.56 -4.84 -5.89
N THR A 35 3.83 -4.24 -6.82
CA THR A 35 4.01 -2.83 -7.19
C THR A 35 3.65 -1.90 -6.05
N ILE A 36 2.52 -2.13 -5.37
CA ILE A 36 2.10 -1.28 -4.24
C ILE A 36 3.06 -1.36 -3.05
N LEU A 37 3.69 -2.52 -2.83
CA LEU A 37 4.67 -2.71 -1.73
C LEU A 37 6.04 -2.11 -2.05
N THR A 38 6.48 -2.22 -3.31
CA THR A 38 7.79 -1.68 -3.73
C THR A 38 7.75 -0.19 -4.07
N ARG A 39 6.59 0.32 -4.50
CA ARG A 39 6.39 1.70 -4.99
C ARG A 39 5.14 2.32 -4.33
N PRO A 40 5.13 2.47 -2.99
CA PRO A 40 3.96 2.96 -2.24
C PRO A 40 3.51 4.37 -2.63
N HIS A 41 4.42 5.21 -3.14
CA HIS A 41 4.13 6.58 -3.60
C HIS A 41 3.14 6.62 -4.77
N ILE A 42 3.15 5.62 -5.64
CA ILE A 42 2.23 5.53 -6.78
C ILE A 42 0.79 5.44 -6.28
N VAL A 43 0.56 4.68 -5.22
CA VAL A 43 -0.77 4.54 -4.62
C VAL A 43 -1.13 5.79 -3.82
N ALA A 44 -0.19 6.29 -3.01
CA ALA A 44 -0.40 7.42 -2.10
C ALA A 44 -0.79 8.71 -2.85
N PHE A 45 -0.16 8.97 -4.01
CA PHE A 45 -0.32 10.21 -4.75
C PHE A 45 -1.03 10.04 -6.10
N GLY A 46 -1.03 8.84 -6.67
CA GLY A 46 -1.64 8.56 -7.97
C GLY A 46 -3.14 8.25 -7.92
N THR A 47 -3.67 7.83 -9.07
CA THR A 47 -5.06 7.39 -9.24
C THR A 47 -5.13 5.89 -9.49
N ILE A 48 -6.34 5.33 -9.54
CA ILE A 48 -6.56 3.94 -9.99
C ILE A 48 -5.95 3.75 -11.38
N GLY A 49 -6.13 4.71 -12.29
CA GLY A 49 -5.58 4.66 -13.65
C GLY A 49 -4.06 4.71 -13.67
N SER A 50 -3.45 5.54 -12.84
CA SER A 50 -1.97 5.62 -12.73
C SER A 50 -1.37 4.30 -12.26
N LEU A 51 -1.97 3.69 -11.22
CA LEU A 51 -1.52 2.39 -10.71
C LEU A 51 -1.76 1.27 -11.74
N ALA A 52 -2.90 1.28 -12.41
CA ALA A 52 -3.23 0.32 -13.46
C ALA A 52 -2.23 0.38 -14.63
N GLY A 53 -1.90 1.59 -15.08
CA GLY A 53 -0.88 1.82 -16.11
C GLY A 53 0.50 1.30 -15.72
N GLU A 54 0.96 1.61 -14.50
CA GLU A 54 2.24 1.12 -13.99
C GLU A 54 2.30 -0.42 -13.94
N CYS A 55 1.18 -1.04 -13.56
CA CYS A 55 1.10 -2.50 -13.42
C CYS A 55 0.80 -3.20 -14.76
N ALA A 56 0.56 -2.47 -15.85
CA ALA A 56 0.05 -2.99 -17.12
C ALA A 56 -1.22 -3.85 -16.95
N VAL A 57 -2.17 -3.41 -16.11
CA VAL A 57 -3.46 -4.06 -15.87
C VAL A 57 -4.62 -3.10 -16.11
N SER A 58 -5.85 -3.62 -16.09
CA SER A 58 -7.04 -2.77 -16.15
C SER A 58 -7.32 -2.06 -14.81
N PRO A 59 -7.97 -0.87 -14.81
CA PRO A 59 -8.44 -0.23 -13.58
C PRO A 59 -9.35 -1.11 -12.72
N SER A 60 -10.16 -1.98 -13.34
CA SER A 60 -11.03 -2.91 -12.61
C SER A 60 -10.24 -4.00 -11.89
N THR A 61 -9.08 -4.42 -12.43
CA THR A 61 -8.14 -5.31 -11.73
C THR A 61 -7.64 -4.68 -10.43
N VAL A 62 -7.27 -3.39 -10.47
CA VAL A 62 -6.83 -2.64 -9.28
C VAL A 62 -7.93 -2.58 -8.22
N VAL A 63 -9.16 -2.26 -8.62
CA VAL A 63 -10.32 -2.25 -7.70
C VAL A 63 -10.55 -3.63 -7.09
N ARG A 64 -10.45 -4.69 -7.89
CA ARG A 64 -10.58 -6.07 -7.40
C ARG A 64 -9.50 -6.45 -6.39
N VAL A 65 -8.25 -6.01 -6.59
CA VAL A 65 -7.17 -6.22 -5.61
C VAL A 65 -7.47 -5.49 -4.31
N ALA A 66 -7.87 -4.21 -4.37
CA ALA A 66 -8.25 -3.45 -3.18
C ALA A 66 -9.39 -4.13 -2.41
N ASN A 67 -10.42 -4.61 -3.11
CA ASN A 67 -11.53 -5.34 -2.50
C ASN A 67 -11.09 -6.69 -1.90
N SER A 68 -10.18 -7.42 -2.57
CA SER A 68 -9.60 -8.66 -2.06
C SER A 68 -8.79 -8.45 -0.77
N LEU A 69 -8.21 -7.25 -0.60
CA LEU A 69 -7.51 -6.83 0.60
C LEU A 69 -8.46 -6.24 1.67
N GLY A 70 -9.78 -6.27 1.45
CA GLY A 70 -10.78 -5.80 2.41
C GLY A 70 -11.04 -4.28 2.40
N PHE A 71 -10.68 -3.57 1.33
CA PHE A 71 -11.02 -2.15 1.16
C PHE A 71 -12.25 -1.97 0.27
N ASP A 72 -13.23 -1.19 0.73
CA ASP A 72 -14.43 -0.88 -0.08
C ASP A 72 -14.17 0.20 -1.13
N THR A 73 -13.18 1.05 -0.89
CA THR A 73 -12.87 2.18 -1.77
C THR A 73 -11.37 2.38 -1.92
N PHE A 74 -10.97 2.84 -3.11
CA PHE A 74 -9.58 3.23 -3.36
C PHE A 74 -9.09 4.37 -2.45
N ARG A 75 -10.01 5.19 -1.92
CA ARG A 75 -9.67 6.25 -0.95
C ARG A 75 -9.17 5.66 0.37
N GLN A 76 -9.85 4.63 0.89
CA GLN A 76 -9.40 3.93 2.10
C GLN A 76 -8.04 3.27 1.87
N PHE A 77 -7.88 2.60 0.73
CA PHE A 77 -6.63 1.98 0.31
C PHE A 77 -5.48 3.01 0.28
N LYS A 78 -5.67 4.12 -0.44
CA LYS A 78 -4.71 5.24 -0.53
C LYS A 78 -4.31 5.81 0.82
N ARG A 79 -5.23 5.87 1.80
CA ARG A 79 -4.96 6.41 3.13
C ARG A 79 -3.86 5.65 3.86
N VAL A 80 -3.83 4.31 3.73
CA VAL A 80 -2.80 3.46 4.36
C VAL A 80 -1.41 3.81 3.83
N PHE A 81 -1.26 3.96 2.51
CA PHE A 81 0.01 4.33 1.89
C PHE A 81 0.45 5.75 2.25
N ARG A 82 -0.47 6.71 2.33
CA ARG A 82 -0.15 8.08 2.78
C ARG A 82 0.34 8.10 4.22
N ALA A 83 -0.34 7.38 5.11
CA ALA A 83 0.07 7.27 6.52
C ALA A 83 1.45 6.63 6.64
N HIS A 84 1.72 5.57 5.88
CA HIS A 84 3.03 4.92 5.85
C HIS A 84 4.14 5.90 5.41
N LEU A 85 3.97 6.60 4.28
CA LEU A 85 4.97 7.55 3.79
C LEU A 85 5.19 8.73 4.74
N LEU A 86 4.13 9.26 5.36
CA LEU A 86 4.27 10.30 6.38
C LEU A 86 5.06 9.79 7.60
N SER A 87 4.81 8.55 8.03
CA SER A 87 5.58 7.93 9.10
C SER A 87 7.05 7.76 8.72
N GLU A 88 7.35 7.32 7.49
CA GLU A 88 8.73 7.26 6.99
C GLU A 88 9.40 8.63 7.06
N VAL A 89 8.77 9.68 6.52
CA VAL A 89 9.34 11.04 6.52
C VAL A 89 9.61 11.54 7.95
N SER A 90 8.67 11.34 8.88
CA SER A 90 8.85 11.71 10.29
C SER A 90 10.00 10.95 10.95
N ARG A 91 10.20 9.67 10.62
CA ARG A 91 11.35 8.88 11.12
C ARG A 91 12.68 9.41 10.59
N HIS A 92 12.74 9.74 9.30
CA HIS A 92 13.95 10.29 8.70
C HIS A 92 14.25 11.71 9.23
N ALA A 93 13.22 12.54 9.46
CA ALA A 93 13.37 13.86 10.05
C ALA A 93 13.97 13.81 11.47
N HIS A 94 13.68 12.76 12.25
CA HIS A 94 14.24 12.57 13.58
C HIS A 94 15.74 12.19 13.55
N LEU A 95 16.23 11.57 12.48
CA LEU A 95 17.65 11.24 12.31
C LEU A 95 18.51 12.45 11.88
N GLY A 96 17.88 13.56 11.50
CA GLY A 96 18.53 14.85 11.21
C GLY A 96 18.80 15.72 12.44
N GLN A 97 18.42 15.28 13.64
CA GLN A 97 18.76 15.96 14.90
C GLN A 97 20.21 15.61 15.25
N VAL A 98 21.16 16.30 14.62
CA VAL A 98 22.55 16.35 15.10
C VAL A 98 22.48 16.91 16.52
N GLN A 99 22.69 16.07 17.52
CA GLN A 99 22.90 16.50 18.90
C GLN A 99 24.00 17.57 18.86
N PRO A 100 23.76 18.82 19.27
CA PRO A 100 24.83 19.79 19.33
C PRO A 100 25.87 19.26 20.31
N ILE A 101 27.01 18.83 19.75
CA ILE A 101 28.26 18.53 20.45
C ILE A 101 28.84 19.86 20.97
N PHE A 102 28.07 20.61 21.75
CA PHE A 102 28.58 21.67 22.60
C PHE A 102 28.75 21.09 24.00
N ARG A 103 29.73 20.20 24.11
CA ARG A 103 30.35 19.87 25.39
C ARG A 103 31.48 20.87 25.58
N ARG A 104 31.19 21.95 26.32
CA ARG A 104 32.22 22.83 26.87
C ARG A 104 32.82 22.17 28.10
#